data_AF-A0A7H1NUN0-F1
#
_entry.id   AF-A0A7H1NUN0-F1
#
_cell.length_a   1.000
_cell.length_b   1.000
_cell.length_c   1.000
_cell.angle_alpha   90.00
_cell.angle_beta   90.00
_cell.angle_gamma   90.00
#
_symmetry.space_group_name_H-M   'P 1'
#
loop_
_entity.id
_entity.type
_entity.pdbx_description
1 polymer ?
#
loop_
_entity_poly.entity_id
_entity_poly.type
_entity_poly.pdbx_seq_one_letter_code
_entity_poly.pdbx_strand_id
1 'polypeptide(L)'
;MKNFQPKSSPPTLSCSKNTATAYTSALHEKKKHKNQSDHSSVQNDHKNHIVAEKLQEISEDDLQALCEALDAAILGNNSTGWLKVPSRKMLQCYFQGALLVPGRSVYVIRLNSVIVGSIQLIRPARSNEEQAMSCSLQGFFLAPYTQGLSLTKTLLNAATQAAYAQGYQFLHIEVRQDLTRLITTLGELGFEHWGTNPYFARTQKGLVSGLLFTKSLKDDKDPSKTDLAETSLEISTPKGKAADLNPKAPSGSFPPAALPSLTPTKSLSFCVDTSKIPTPPATPHQNNAPTPQKPFFTSTAKHSMTRSALTIYPAIDLKEGHCVRLRQGEMEQATIYSDNPAEQALSWEKSGFEHLHIVDLDGAFAGHSQNTDAILSILKATTLPVQLGGGIRDMKAIHHWINAGVQRIILGSAAVKNPDLVKEACQTYPGRIIAGIDARYGQVLTEGWAQSSNMHASELALLMQDAGAAAIIFTEISRDGMLTGLDLEQTIALANSLSIPVIASGGIGTLEDLKALRQATEAAPGIEGVIIGRALYDGRIAPTQALEALK
;
A
#
# COMPACT_ATOMS: atom_id res chain seq x y z
N MET A 1 22.48 -36.45 -56.51
CA MET A 1 23.87 -36.40 -56.02
C MET A 1 23.86 -35.98 -54.56
N LYS A 2 24.48 -36.81 -53.71
CA LYS A 2 24.98 -36.57 -52.33
C LYS A 2 23.98 -36.43 -51.15
N ASN A 3 23.88 -37.57 -50.47
CA ASN A 3 23.50 -37.86 -49.08
C ASN A 3 23.91 -36.84 -48.02
N PHE A 4 23.03 -36.64 -47.02
CA PHE A 4 23.43 -36.43 -45.62
C PHE A 4 22.37 -37.06 -44.69
N GLN A 5 22.79 -38.04 -43.89
CA GLN A 5 22.01 -38.67 -42.81
C GLN A 5 22.40 -38.07 -41.44
N PRO A 6 21.51 -38.11 -40.43
CA PRO A 6 21.77 -37.60 -39.08
C PRO A 6 22.43 -38.65 -38.15
N LYS A 7 23.27 -38.18 -37.22
CA LYS A 7 24.04 -39.00 -36.27
C LYS A 7 23.27 -39.31 -34.98
N SER A 8 23.08 -40.61 -34.75
CA SER A 8 23.22 -41.44 -33.54
C SER A 8 22.80 -40.93 -32.13
N SER A 9 21.83 -41.66 -31.58
CA SER A 9 21.39 -41.81 -30.19
C SER A 9 22.43 -42.50 -29.26
N PRO A 10 22.27 -42.40 -27.92
CA PRO A 10 23.17 -43.01 -26.92
C PRO A 10 22.79 -44.48 -26.60
N PRO A 11 23.69 -45.27 -25.97
CA PRO A 11 23.44 -46.68 -25.68
C PRO A 11 22.71 -46.90 -24.35
N THR A 12 21.89 -47.95 -24.33
CA THR A 12 21.16 -48.55 -23.19
C THR A 12 21.85 -49.82 -22.70
N LEU A 13 21.75 -50.13 -21.38
CA LEU A 13 21.81 -51.46 -20.72
C LEU A 13 21.46 -51.24 -19.22
N SER A 14 20.22 -51.47 -18.78
CA SER A 14 19.61 -52.69 -18.23
C SER A 14 19.88 -52.99 -16.72
N CYS A 15 18.90 -52.60 -15.90
CA CYS A 15 18.31 -53.16 -14.66
C CYS A 15 19.01 -54.29 -13.87
N SER A 16 19.15 -54.08 -12.55
CA SER A 16 18.75 -55.08 -11.53
C SER A 16 18.41 -54.46 -10.15
N LYS A 17 17.12 -54.56 -9.78
CA LYS A 17 16.46 -54.79 -8.47
C LYS A 17 17.07 -54.34 -7.12
N ASN A 18 16.14 -53.88 -6.26
CA ASN A 18 16.13 -53.79 -4.78
C ASN A 18 16.96 -52.61 -4.20
N THR A 19 16.52 -51.78 -3.26
CA THR A 19 15.53 -51.88 -2.16
C THR A 19 15.11 -50.47 -1.72
N ALA A 20 13.90 -50.36 -1.16
CA ALA A 20 13.38 -49.19 -0.48
C ALA A 20 14.15 -48.86 0.83
N THR A 21 13.88 -47.63 1.32
CA THR A 21 13.97 -47.15 2.72
C THR A 21 15.13 -46.19 3.04
N ALA A 22 14.75 -45.14 3.79
CA ALA A 22 15.55 -44.20 4.60
C ALA A 22 15.94 -42.87 3.95
N TYR A 23 15.25 -41.79 4.33
CA TYR A 23 15.88 -40.62 4.95
C TYR A 23 14.85 -39.87 5.79
N THR A 24 14.63 -40.40 7.00
CA THR A 24 14.07 -39.71 8.15
C THR A 24 15.13 -39.82 9.25
N SER A 25 15.31 -38.74 10.02
CA SER A 25 16.01 -38.67 11.32
C SER A 25 17.47 -38.17 11.30
N ALA A 26 17.66 -36.94 11.79
CA ALA A 26 18.71 -36.62 12.77
C ALA A 26 18.36 -35.31 13.52
N LEU A 27 17.22 -35.34 14.23
CA LEU A 27 16.95 -34.53 15.42
C LEU A 27 17.38 -35.38 16.62
N HIS A 28 18.45 -34.99 17.33
CA HIS A 28 18.76 -35.24 18.77
C HIS A 28 20.25 -35.53 19.04
N GLU A 29 20.94 -34.55 19.61
CA GLU A 29 21.97 -34.64 20.66
C GLU A 29 22.32 -33.17 21.01
N LYS A 30 22.34 -32.63 22.23
CA LYS A 30 22.32 -33.13 23.60
C LYS A 30 21.73 -32.04 24.52
N LYS A 31 20.77 -32.42 25.37
CA LYS A 31 20.45 -31.71 26.63
C LYS A 31 21.31 -32.32 27.74
N LYS A 32 22.09 -31.49 28.46
CA LYS A 32 22.22 -31.50 29.94
C LYS A 32 23.33 -30.54 30.39
N HIS A 33 22.93 -29.36 30.85
CA HIS A 33 23.19 -28.95 32.23
C HIS A 33 21.98 -28.13 32.70
N LYS A 34 21.44 -28.52 33.84
CA LYS A 34 20.26 -27.93 34.50
C LYS A 34 20.80 -27.18 35.70
N ASN A 35 20.38 -25.93 35.89
CA ASN A 35 20.06 -25.38 37.21
C ASN A 35 19.08 -24.20 37.08
N GLN A 36 17.83 -24.54 37.41
CA GLN A 36 16.88 -23.86 38.29
C GLN A 36 16.79 -22.32 38.34
N SER A 37 15.58 -21.87 37.97
CA SER A 37 14.73 -20.83 38.58
C SER A 37 15.29 -19.42 38.76
N ASP A 38 14.75 -18.49 37.98
CA ASP A 38 14.07 -17.33 38.55
C ASP A 38 12.94 -16.83 37.65
N HIS A 39 11.79 -16.57 38.27
CA HIS A 39 10.65 -15.91 37.68
C HIS A 39 11.03 -14.45 37.35
N SER A 40 11.04 -14.09 36.07
CA SER A 40 10.84 -12.69 35.67
C SER A 40 10.06 -12.63 34.36
N SER A 41 9.06 -11.77 34.38
CA SER A 41 8.17 -11.39 33.29
C SER A 41 8.92 -11.05 32.01
N VAL A 42 8.79 -11.87 30.98
CA VAL A 42 9.22 -11.51 29.62
C VAL A 42 8.13 -10.64 29.00
N GLN A 43 8.21 -9.34 29.23
CA GLN A 43 7.62 -8.35 28.34
C GLN A 43 8.41 -8.42 27.02
N ASN A 44 7.82 -9.03 26.00
CA ASN A 44 8.37 -9.03 24.64
C ASN A 44 8.03 -7.69 23.98
N ASP A 45 8.80 -6.65 24.27
CA ASP A 45 8.80 -5.42 23.48
C ASP A 45 9.29 -5.75 22.06
N HIS A 46 8.36 -5.89 21.10
CA HIS A 46 8.69 -5.95 19.68
C HIS A 46 9.18 -4.57 19.22
N LYS A 47 10.47 -4.27 19.44
CA LYS A 47 11.10 -3.06 18.88
C LYS A 47 11.07 -3.14 17.36
N ASN A 48 10.36 -2.21 16.72
CA ASN A 48 10.37 -2.03 15.27
C ASN A 48 11.82 -1.81 14.80
N HIS A 49 12.28 -2.62 13.83
CA HIS A 49 13.62 -2.49 13.28
C HIS A 49 13.62 -1.45 12.15
N ILE A 50 14.17 -0.26 12.43
CA ILE A 50 14.20 0.88 11.52
C ILE A 50 15.64 1.09 11.04
N VAL A 51 15.85 1.10 9.72
CA VAL A 51 17.17 1.35 9.12
C VAL A 51 17.04 2.34 7.99
N ALA A 52 17.86 3.38 7.98
CA ALA A 52 18.03 4.26 6.83
C ALA A 52 19.41 4.02 6.20
N GLU A 53 19.43 3.74 4.90
CA GLU A 53 20.66 3.35 4.20
C GLU A 53 20.73 3.92 2.78
N LYS A 54 21.94 3.94 2.22
CA LYS A 54 22.15 4.25 0.81
C LYS A 54 21.85 3.00 -0.01
N LEU A 55 20.92 3.12 -0.95
CA LEU A 55 20.57 2.05 -1.86
C LEU A 55 21.66 1.91 -2.94
N GLN A 56 22.34 0.76 -2.98
CA GLN A 56 23.37 0.47 -3.98
C GLN A 56 22.81 -0.33 -5.15
N GLU A 57 21.97 -1.31 -4.85
CA GLU A 57 21.29 -2.17 -5.80
C GLU A 57 19.80 -2.21 -5.44
N ILE A 58 18.97 -2.51 -6.44
CA ILE A 58 17.52 -2.65 -6.27
C ILE A 58 17.15 -4.08 -6.66
N SER A 59 16.70 -4.87 -5.68
CA SER A 59 16.05 -6.16 -5.93
C SER A 59 14.64 -5.94 -6.49
N GLU A 60 14.02 -6.99 -7.04
CA GLU A 60 12.62 -6.91 -7.49
C GLU A 60 11.67 -6.56 -6.35
N ASP A 61 11.87 -7.16 -5.16
CA ASP A 61 11.06 -6.85 -3.98
C ASP A 61 11.27 -5.41 -3.50
N ASP A 62 12.50 -4.88 -3.56
CA ASP A 62 12.79 -3.48 -3.23
C ASP A 62 12.17 -2.51 -4.22
N LEU A 63 12.22 -2.83 -5.52
CA LEU A 63 11.58 -2.03 -6.56
C LEU A 63 10.08 -1.97 -6.35
N GLN A 64 9.49 -3.11 -6.01
CA GLN A 64 8.07 -3.24 -5.72
C GLN A 64 7.69 -2.38 -4.50
N ALA A 65 8.44 -2.51 -3.40
CA ALA A 65 8.23 -1.75 -2.17
C ALA A 65 8.40 -0.23 -2.39
N LEU A 66 9.41 0.19 -3.15
CA LEU A 66 9.64 1.60 -3.49
C LEU A 66 8.46 2.20 -4.27
N CYS A 67 7.97 1.48 -5.26
CA CYS A 67 6.86 1.95 -6.08
C CYS A 67 5.56 1.99 -5.26
N GLU A 68 5.28 0.99 -4.43
CA GLU A 68 4.10 0.97 -3.53
C GLU A 68 4.16 2.10 -2.49
N ALA A 69 5.31 2.27 -1.84
CA ALA A 69 5.48 3.33 -0.84
C ALA A 69 5.33 4.73 -1.47
N LEU A 70 5.82 4.92 -2.71
CA LEU A 70 5.63 6.18 -3.43
C LEU A 70 4.17 6.39 -3.86
N ASP A 71 3.49 5.36 -4.37
CA ASP A 71 2.06 5.42 -4.71
C ASP A 71 1.24 5.88 -3.50
N ALA A 72 1.48 5.23 -2.36
CA ALA A 72 0.84 5.55 -1.09
C ALA A 72 1.14 6.99 -0.64
N ALA A 73 2.39 7.43 -0.77
CA ALA A 73 2.82 8.76 -0.37
C ALA A 73 2.26 9.87 -1.28
N ILE A 74 2.06 9.61 -2.57
CA ILE A 74 1.40 10.57 -3.48
C ILE A 74 -0.06 10.76 -3.06
N LEU A 75 -0.77 9.65 -2.83
CA LEU A 75 -2.18 9.68 -2.44
C LEU A 75 -2.40 10.26 -1.03
N GLY A 76 -1.48 9.98 -0.10
CA GLY A 76 -1.48 10.53 1.25
C GLY A 76 -0.92 11.95 1.38
N ASN A 77 -0.65 12.65 0.28
CA ASN A 77 -0.05 13.99 0.28
C ASN A 77 1.24 14.09 1.11
N ASN A 78 2.10 13.06 1.03
CA ASN A 78 3.35 12.93 1.79
C ASN A 78 4.56 12.64 0.89
N SER A 79 4.52 13.17 -0.35
CA SER A 79 5.61 13.05 -1.33
C SER A 79 5.92 14.39 -1.99
N THR A 80 7.14 14.50 -2.48
CA THR A 80 7.64 15.60 -3.31
C THR A 80 7.83 15.09 -4.75
N GLY A 81 7.73 16.00 -5.73
CA GLY A 81 7.94 15.71 -7.15
C GLY A 81 6.68 15.26 -7.91
N TRP A 82 5.90 14.31 -7.38
CA TRP A 82 4.72 13.77 -8.07
C TRP A 82 3.40 14.27 -7.46
N LEU A 83 2.45 14.65 -8.31
CA LEU A 83 1.09 15.08 -7.91
C LEU A 83 0.01 14.05 -8.23
N LYS A 84 0.29 13.17 -9.17
CA LYS A 84 -0.59 12.10 -9.64
C LYS A 84 0.24 10.84 -9.71
N VAL A 85 -0.37 9.73 -9.30
CA VAL A 85 0.25 8.41 -9.33
C VAL A 85 0.59 8.05 -10.78
N PRO A 86 1.88 7.86 -11.12
CA PRO A 86 2.27 7.41 -12.45
C PRO A 86 1.94 5.94 -12.68
N SER A 87 2.07 5.46 -13.92
CA SER A 87 1.95 4.02 -14.18
C SER A 87 3.06 3.24 -13.49
N ARG A 88 2.77 1.99 -13.12
CA ARG A 88 3.74 1.10 -12.47
C ARG A 88 5.05 1.00 -13.24
N LYS A 89 4.95 0.81 -14.56
CA LYS A 89 6.09 0.77 -15.48
C LYS A 89 6.92 2.07 -15.43
N MET A 90 6.29 3.23 -15.33
CA MET A 90 7.00 4.51 -15.23
C MET A 90 7.80 4.61 -13.93
N LEU A 91 7.21 4.20 -12.81
CA LEU A 91 7.88 4.20 -11.51
C LEU A 91 9.05 3.22 -11.47
N GLN A 92 8.86 2.02 -12.01
CA GLN A 92 9.92 1.02 -12.14
C GLN A 92 11.11 1.60 -12.93
N CYS A 93 10.84 2.16 -14.12
CA CYS A 93 11.88 2.81 -14.92
C CYS A 93 12.53 3.99 -14.20
N TYR A 94 11.76 4.79 -13.44
CA TYR A 94 12.27 5.91 -12.67
C TYR A 94 13.28 5.47 -11.60
N PHE A 95 12.94 4.48 -10.77
CA PHE A 95 13.83 4.02 -9.70
C PHE A 95 15.04 3.26 -10.22
N GLN A 96 14.86 2.41 -11.23
CA GLN A 96 15.99 1.77 -11.91
C GLN A 96 16.94 2.81 -12.53
N GLY A 97 16.38 3.85 -13.16
CA GLY A 97 17.17 4.95 -13.71
C GLY A 97 17.85 5.79 -12.63
N ALA A 98 17.21 6.00 -11.48
CA ALA A 98 17.73 6.86 -10.41
C ALA A 98 19.09 6.41 -9.87
N LEU A 99 19.34 5.10 -9.82
CA LEU A 99 20.66 4.55 -9.43
C LEU A 99 21.73 4.71 -10.51
N LEU A 100 21.34 4.85 -11.77
CA LEU A 100 22.26 4.95 -12.91
C LEU A 100 22.74 6.37 -13.18
N VAL A 101 22.05 7.40 -12.66
CA VAL A 101 22.40 8.81 -12.92
C VAL A 101 23.60 9.23 -12.08
N PRO A 102 24.73 9.64 -12.70
CA PRO A 102 25.89 10.12 -11.97
C PRO A 102 25.55 11.34 -11.12
N GLY A 103 26.08 11.37 -9.90
CA GLY A 103 25.84 12.47 -8.97
C GLY A 103 24.47 12.45 -8.29
N ARG A 104 23.69 11.38 -8.47
CA ARG A 104 22.52 11.09 -7.62
C ARG A 104 22.85 9.95 -6.67
N SER A 105 22.32 10.01 -5.46
CA SER A 105 22.38 8.92 -4.50
C SER A 105 21.00 8.75 -3.88
N VAL A 106 20.47 7.54 -3.95
CA VAL A 106 19.16 7.20 -3.40
C VAL A 106 19.36 6.68 -1.98
N TYR A 107 18.68 7.29 -1.02
CA TYR A 107 18.59 6.83 0.35
C TYR A 107 17.19 6.27 0.58
N VAL A 108 17.10 5.15 1.28
CA VAL A 108 15.83 4.50 1.61
C VAL A 108 15.72 4.33 3.10
N ILE A 109 14.49 4.30 3.60
CA ILE A 109 14.20 3.90 4.97
C ILE A 109 13.40 2.61 4.95
N ARG A 110 13.89 1.64 5.72
CA ARG A 110 13.28 0.32 5.90
C ARG A 110 12.62 0.22 7.27
N LEU A 111 11.42 -0.33 7.29
CA LEU A 111 10.73 -0.77 8.49
C LEU A 111 10.57 -2.29 8.39
N ASN A 112 11.19 -3.02 9.33
CA ASN A 112 11.19 -4.49 9.33
C ASN A 112 11.62 -5.07 7.96
N SER A 113 12.74 -4.55 7.43
CA SER A 113 13.35 -4.90 6.14
C SER A 113 12.62 -4.45 4.87
N VAL A 114 11.40 -3.90 4.98
CA VAL A 114 10.63 -3.40 3.83
C VAL A 114 10.87 -1.90 3.63
N ILE A 115 11.14 -1.46 2.40
CA ILE A 115 11.28 -0.03 2.08
C ILE A 115 9.94 0.68 2.24
N VAL A 116 9.90 1.74 3.05
CA VAL A 116 8.69 2.54 3.32
C VAL A 116 8.85 4.01 2.95
N GLY A 117 10.01 4.41 2.44
CA GLY A 117 10.26 5.77 1.97
C GLY A 117 11.63 5.91 1.34
N SER A 118 11.81 7.01 0.61
CA SER A 118 13.09 7.33 -0.03
C SER A 118 13.28 8.84 -0.17
N ILE A 119 14.55 9.23 -0.29
CA ILE A 119 14.97 10.58 -0.64
C ILE A 119 16.23 10.50 -1.52
N GLN A 120 16.36 11.41 -2.47
CA GLN A 120 17.54 11.49 -3.32
C GLN A 120 18.41 12.66 -2.91
N LEU A 121 19.70 12.39 -2.72
CA LEU A 121 20.73 13.40 -2.63
C LEU A 121 21.29 13.67 -4.03
N ILE A 122 21.11 14.89 -4.52
CA ILE A 122 21.51 15.31 -5.86
C ILE A 122 22.65 16.30 -5.74
N ARG A 123 23.73 15.97 -6.42
CA ARG A 123 24.93 16.81 -6.52
C ARG A 123 24.81 17.72 -7.74
N PRO A 124 25.34 18.95 -7.69
CA PRO A 124 25.55 19.75 -8.87
C PRO A 124 26.38 18.98 -9.92
N ALA A 125 26.18 19.32 -11.18
CA ALA A 125 27.02 18.78 -12.24
C ALA A 125 28.49 19.11 -11.95
N ARG A 126 29.43 18.21 -12.28
CA ARG A 126 30.87 18.42 -12.03
C ARG A 126 31.42 19.68 -12.70
N SER A 127 30.79 20.15 -13.76
CA SER A 127 31.13 21.40 -14.45
C SER A 127 30.64 22.67 -13.74
N ASN A 128 29.83 22.55 -12.69
CA ASN A 128 29.28 23.67 -11.93
C ASN A 128 30.08 23.85 -10.64
N GLU A 129 31.27 24.44 -10.77
CA GLU A 129 32.17 24.70 -9.64
C GLU A 129 31.60 25.73 -8.66
N GLU A 130 30.84 26.71 -9.15
CA GLU A 130 30.23 27.78 -8.34
C GLU A 130 29.32 27.23 -7.23
N GLN A 131 28.68 26.09 -7.49
CA GLN A 131 27.77 25.44 -6.55
C GLN A 131 28.35 24.16 -5.94
N ALA A 132 29.64 23.84 -6.15
CA ALA A 132 30.24 22.58 -5.68
C ALA A 132 30.16 22.39 -4.16
N MET A 133 30.01 23.48 -3.40
CA MET A 133 29.84 23.44 -1.94
C MET A 133 28.44 23.03 -1.47
N SER A 134 27.46 22.92 -2.37
CA SER A 134 26.08 22.59 -2.02
C SER A 134 25.56 21.34 -2.70
N CYS A 135 24.47 20.81 -2.16
CA CYS A 135 23.71 19.71 -2.75
C CYS A 135 22.23 19.87 -2.41
N SER A 136 21.37 19.11 -3.11
CA SER A 136 19.92 19.23 -2.97
C SER A 136 19.29 17.87 -2.64
N LEU A 137 18.28 17.90 -1.77
CA LEU A 137 17.37 16.80 -1.55
C LEU A 137 16.18 16.91 -2.51
N GLN A 138 15.86 15.82 -3.19
CA GLN A 138 14.70 15.72 -4.07
C GLN A 138 14.02 14.37 -3.95
N GLY A 139 12.79 14.28 -4.43
CA GLY A 139 12.05 13.01 -4.50
C GLY A 139 11.84 12.38 -3.12
N PHE A 140 11.76 13.19 -2.06
CA PHE A 140 11.34 12.74 -0.74
C PHE A 140 9.94 12.16 -0.83
N PHE A 141 9.74 10.98 -0.27
CA PHE A 141 8.43 10.45 0.06
C PHE A 141 8.53 9.49 1.24
N LEU A 142 7.43 9.37 1.98
CA LEU A 142 7.28 8.39 3.04
C LEU A 142 5.85 7.85 3.02
N ALA A 143 5.70 6.53 3.09
CA ALA A 143 4.40 5.90 3.05
C ALA A 143 3.53 6.36 4.25
N PRO A 144 2.23 6.63 4.04
CA PRO A 144 1.37 7.25 5.05
C PRO A 144 1.12 6.32 6.24
N TYR A 145 1.20 5.00 6.09
CA TYR A 145 0.98 4.04 7.18
C TYR A 145 2.11 3.99 8.22
N THR A 146 3.16 4.79 8.06
CA THR A 146 4.25 4.91 9.05
C THR A 146 4.03 6.06 10.04
N GLN A 147 2.79 6.50 10.27
CA GLN A 147 2.53 7.62 11.20
C GLN A 147 2.94 7.27 12.63
N GLY A 148 3.39 8.26 13.40
CA GLY A 148 3.84 8.09 14.78
C GLY A 148 5.29 7.61 14.95
N LEU A 149 5.95 7.12 13.90
CA LEU A 149 7.37 6.76 13.94
C LEU A 149 8.23 7.96 13.47
N SER A 150 9.40 8.16 14.09
CA SER A 150 10.37 9.21 13.73
C SER A 150 11.09 8.98 12.39
N LEU A 151 10.47 8.28 11.44
CA LEU A 151 11.07 7.86 10.17
C LEU A 151 11.49 9.03 9.29
N THR A 152 10.67 10.09 9.20
CA THR A 152 11.02 11.29 8.44
C THR A 152 12.33 11.89 8.94
N LYS A 153 12.51 11.98 10.26
CA LYS A 153 13.75 12.48 10.88
C LYS A 153 14.92 11.56 10.59
N THR A 154 14.75 10.26 10.77
CA THR A 154 15.79 9.26 10.51
C THR A 154 16.29 9.33 9.07
N LEU A 155 15.37 9.39 8.09
CA LEU A 155 15.72 9.46 6.68
C LEU A 155 16.42 10.78 6.31
N LEU A 156 15.90 11.92 6.78
CA LEU A 156 16.52 13.22 6.55
C LEU A 156 17.89 13.34 7.21
N ASN A 157 18.06 12.80 8.42
CA ASN A 157 19.35 12.77 9.12
C ASN A 157 20.36 11.89 8.38
N ALA A 158 19.97 10.71 7.90
CA ALA A 158 20.85 9.86 7.11
C ALA A 158 21.33 10.56 5.83
N ALA A 159 20.43 11.25 5.12
CA ALA A 159 20.79 12.03 3.93
C ALA A 159 21.69 13.24 4.27
N THR A 160 21.40 13.92 5.38
CA THR A 160 22.18 15.07 5.87
C THR A 160 23.60 14.65 6.27
N GLN A 161 23.73 13.57 7.04
CA GLN A 161 25.01 13.00 7.44
C GLN A 161 25.83 12.55 6.23
N ALA A 162 25.16 11.95 5.24
CA ALA A 162 25.82 11.57 4.00
C ALA A 162 26.28 12.77 3.16
N ALA A 163 25.53 13.87 3.15
CA ALA A 163 25.94 15.10 2.49
C ALA A 163 27.17 15.70 3.18
N TYR A 164 27.17 15.76 4.51
CA TYR A 164 28.31 16.22 5.31
C TYR A 164 29.56 15.35 5.07
N ALA A 165 29.41 14.02 5.10
CA ALA A 165 30.50 13.08 4.85
C ALA A 165 31.09 13.20 3.44
N GLN A 166 30.33 13.73 2.47
CA GLN A 166 30.78 14.01 1.10
C GLN A 166 31.44 15.40 0.96
N GLY A 167 31.54 16.17 2.05
CA GLY A 167 32.21 17.48 2.07
C GLY A 167 31.32 18.66 1.67
N TYR A 168 30.00 18.47 1.56
CA TYR A 168 29.09 19.57 1.29
C TYR A 168 28.95 20.48 2.51
N GLN A 169 28.80 21.78 2.25
CA GLN A 169 28.63 22.82 3.27
C GLN A 169 27.17 23.22 3.42
N PHE A 170 26.37 23.08 2.37
CA PHE A 170 24.96 23.47 2.35
C PHE A 170 24.09 22.36 1.75
N LEU A 171 22.94 22.16 2.35
CA LEU A 171 21.91 21.22 1.89
C LEU A 171 20.62 21.97 1.61
N HIS A 172 20.10 21.85 0.40
CA HIS A 172 18.88 22.53 -0.04
C HIS A 172 17.73 21.53 -0.19
N ILE A 173 16.51 21.95 0.10
CA ILE A 173 15.30 21.19 -0.22
C ILE A 173 14.17 22.14 -0.59
N GLU A 174 13.40 21.78 -1.61
CA GLU A 174 12.22 22.52 -2.05
C GLU A 174 10.98 21.68 -1.80
N VAL A 175 9.99 22.25 -1.11
CA VAL A 175 8.77 21.54 -0.71
C VAL A 175 7.52 22.36 -1.01
N ARG A 176 6.42 21.69 -1.32
CA ARG A 176 5.13 22.36 -1.54
C ARG A 176 4.56 22.84 -0.19
N GLN A 177 3.97 24.04 -0.15
CA GLN A 177 3.52 24.68 1.11
C GLN A 177 2.44 23.89 1.89
N ASP A 178 1.73 22.98 1.22
CA ASP A 178 0.70 22.12 1.82
C ASP A 178 1.27 20.86 2.49
N LEU A 179 2.58 20.61 2.42
CA LEU A 179 3.28 19.51 3.10
C LEU A 179 3.66 19.91 4.54
N THR A 180 2.68 20.31 5.34
CA THR A 180 2.88 20.91 6.68
C THR A 180 3.74 20.06 7.61
N ARG A 181 3.55 18.73 7.62
CA ARG A 181 4.33 17.82 8.47
C ARG A 181 5.81 17.76 8.10
N LEU A 182 6.11 17.75 6.80
CA LEU A 182 7.50 17.78 6.32
C LEU A 182 8.14 19.12 6.66
N ILE A 183 7.42 20.23 6.45
CA ILE A 183 7.87 21.58 6.80
C ILE A 183 8.22 21.69 8.29
N THR A 184 7.36 21.19 9.19
CA THR A 184 7.64 21.16 10.62
C THR A 184 8.90 20.36 10.92
N THR A 185 9.04 19.17 10.32
CA THR A 185 10.21 18.31 10.55
C THR A 185 11.49 18.95 10.04
N LEU A 186 11.46 19.66 8.91
CA LEU A 186 12.61 20.41 8.39
C LEU A 186 13.05 21.50 9.37
N GLY A 187 12.11 22.27 9.94
CA GLY A 187 12.41 23.26 10.98
C GLY A 187 13.05 22.63 12.23
N GLU A 188 12.53 21.50 12.69
CA GLU A 188 13.10 20.75 13.83
C GLU A 188 14.52 20.23 13.56
N LEU A 189 14.86 19.93 12.31
CA LEU A 189 16.20 19.51 11.90
C LEU A 189 17.13 20.68 11.57
N GLY A 190 16.71 21.93 11.80
CA GLY A 190 17.52 23.13 11.59
C GLY A 190 17.64 23.54 10.12
N PHE A 191 16.67 23.21 9.27
CA PHE A 191 16.55 23.82 7.97
C PHE A 191 15.88 25.19 8.08
N GLU A 192 16.50 26.21 7.50
CA GLU A 192 16.03 27.58 7.46
C GLU A 192 15.26 27.84 6.16
N HIS A 193 14.05 28.39 6.28
CA HIS A 193 13.27 28.88 5.14
C HIS A 193 13.88 30.20 4.64
N TRP A 194 14.25 30.27 3.37
CA TRP A 194 14.91 31.47 2.80
C TRP A 194 14.18 32.06 1.59
N GLY A 195 13.20 31.35 1.01
CA GLY A 195 12.50 31.82 -0.18
C GLY A 195 11.21 31.09 -0.48
N THR A 196 10.38 31.71 -1.32
CA THR A 196 9.09 31.15 -1.76
C THR A 196 8.97 31.28 -3.27
N ASN A 197 8.74 30.17 -3.97
CA ASN A 197 8.33 30.17 -5.37
C ASN A 197 6.79 30.21 -5.44
N PRO A 198 6.17 31.34 -5.83
CA PRO A 198 4.71 31.45 -5.90
C PRO A 198 4.09 30.56 -6.98
N TYR A 199 4.88 30.08 -7.95
CA TYR A 199 4.44 29.29 -9.09
C TYR A 199 5.05 27.88 -9.12
N PHE A 200 4.99 27.17 -7.99
CA PHE A 200 5.70 25.90 -7.83
C PHE A 200 4.95 24.68 -8.38
N ALA A 201 3.67 24.51 -8.01
CA ALA A 201 2.89 23.33 -8.41
C ALA A 201 1.45 23.69 -8.78
N ARG A 202 0.88 22.98 -9.75
CA ARG A 202 -0.54 23.08 -10.13
C ARG A 202 -1.29 21.84 -9.66
N THR A 203 -1.98 21.95 -8.53
CA THR A 203 -2.83 20.88 -7.97
C THR A 203 -4.26 20.98 -8.53
N GLN A 204 -5.10 20.00 -8.21
CA GLN A 204 -6.53 20.06 -8.53
C GLN A 204 -7.24 21.24 -7.84
N LYS A 205 -6.74 21.67 -6.67
CA LYS A 205 -7.27 22.80 -5.87
C LYS A 205 -6.73 24.16 -6.33
N GLY A 206 -5.91 24.17 -7.38
CA GLY A 206 -5.29 25.39 -7.91
C GLY A 206 -3.78 25.41 -7.71
N LEU A 207 -3.24 26.62 -7.81
CA LEU A 207 -1.81 26.86 -7.81
C LEU A 207 -1.29 26.91 -6.37
N VAL A 208 -0.16 26.26 -6.12
CA VAL A 208 0.41 26.08 -4.78
C VAL A 208 1.86 26.51 -4.77
N SER A 209 2.23 27.33 -3.79
CA SER A 209 3.59 27.84 -3.63
C SER A 209 4.55 26.76 -3.13
N GLY A 210 5.83 26.91 -3.48
CA GLY A 210 6.93 26.10 -3.01
C GLY A 210 7.78 26.89 -2.02
N LEU A 211 8.17 26.27 -0.93
CA LEU A 211 9.04 26.82 0.09
C LEU A 211 10.45 26.26 -0.11
N LEU A 212 11.44 27.15 -0.14
CA LEU A 212 12.84 26.81 -0.30
C LEU A 212 13.53 26.83 1.06
N PHE A 213 14.12 25.70 1.42
CA PHE A 213 14.82 25.49 2.68
C PHE A 213 16.31 25.24 2.44
N THR A 214 17.14 25.70 3.38
CA THR A 214 18.59 25.49 3.37
C THR A 214 19.06 25.10 4.77
N LYS A 215 20.05 24.21 4.86
CA LYS A 215 20.72 23.87 6.13
C LYS A 215 22.23 24.01 5.95
N SER A 216 22.86 24.75 6.87
CA SER A 216 24.32 24.77 7.04
C SER A 216 24.77 23.44 7.63
N LEU A 217 25.72 22.78 6.99
CA LEU A 217 26.34 21.54 7.47
C LEU A 217 27.61 21.81 8.29
N LYS A 218 28.04 23.08 8.42
CA LYS A 218 29.25 23.47 9.15
C LYS A 218 29.07 23.50 10.67
N ASP A 219 27.83 23.70 11.12
CA ASP A 219 27.50 23.92 12.53
C ASP A 219 27.06 22.63 13.26
N ASP A 220 26.83 21.55 12.51
CA ASP A 220 26.59 20.22 13.06
C ASP A 220 27.93 19.65 13.58
N LYS A 221 28.27 19.99 14.82
CA LYS A 221 29.23 19.21 15.62
C LYS A 221 28.75 17.77 15.60
N ASP A 222 29.44 16.90 14.86
CA ASP A 222 29.37 15.44 14.93
C ASP A 222 28.05 14.89 15.55
N PRO A 223 26.99 14.67 14.76
CA PRO A 223 25.69 14.21 15.26
C PRO A 223 25.73 12.82 15.92
N SER A 224 26.89 12.17 15.99
CA SER A 224 27.10 10.98 16.83
C SER A 224 27.00 11.25 18.34
N LYS A 225 26.87 12.52 18.77
CA LYS A 225 26.77 12.91 20.19
C LYS A 225 25.46 13.58 20.63
N THR A 226 24.46 13.67 19.76
CA THR A 226 23.10 14.05 20.18
C THR A 226 22.34 12.79 20.60
N ASP A 227 22.15 12.63 21.90
CA ASP A 227 21.42 11.58 22.63
C ASP A 227 20.64 10.56 21.77
N LEU A 228 21.40 9.62 21.17
CA LEU A 228 20.88 8.35 20.68
C LEU A 228 21.04 7.35 21.83
N ALA A 229 20.04 7.28 22.70
CA ALA A 229 19.87 6.13 23.57
C ALA A 229 19.60 4.90 22.69
N GLU A 230 20.63 4.05 22.59
CA GLU A 230 20.62 2.66 22.14
C GLU A 230 19.94 2.35 20.80
N THR A 231 20.69 2.44 19.71
CA THR A 231 20.58 1.47 18.62
C THR A 231 21.93 1.31 17.93
N SER A 232 22.52 0.12 18.05
CA SER A 232 23.85 -0.22 17.56
C SER A 232 23.99 -0.01 16.06
N LEU A 233 24.84 0.94 15.65
CA LEU A 233 25.23 1.19 14.26
C LEU A 233 26.69 0.75 14.08
N GLU A 234 26.92 -0.36 13.37
CA GLU A 234 28.25 -0.72 12.89
C GLU A 234 28.53 0.01 11.56
N ILE A 235 29.39 1.02 11.62
CA ILE A 235 29.94 1.69 10.44
C ILE A 235 31.37 1.17 10.24
N SER A 236 31.59 0.41 9.17
CA SER A 236 32.91 -0.04 8.74
C SER A 236 33.52 1.00 7.78
N THR A 237 34.68 1.55 8.14
CA THR A 237 35.57 2.31 7.24
C THR A 237 37.04 1.98 7.54
N PRO A 238 37.93 1.82 6.53
CA PRO A 238 39.34 1.52 6.75
C PRO A 238 40.19 2.79 6.98
N LYS A 239 41.14 2.67 7.91
CA LYS A 239 42.07 3.70 8.39
C LYS A 239 43.13 4.13 7.35
N GLY A 240 43.39 5.44 7.27
CA GLY A 240 44.57 6.04 6.65
C GLY A 240 44.96 7.36 7.36
N LYS A 241 46.25 7.55 7.62
CA LYS A 241 46.88 8.43 8.63
C LYS A 241 46.66 9.95 8.49
N ALA A 242 46.78 10.61 9.65
CA ALA A 242 46.74 12.05 9.92
C ALA A 242 47.96 12.85 9.40
N ALA A 243 47.76 14.16 9.23
CA ALA A 243 48.78 15.19 9.44
C ALA A 243 48.14 16.50 9.93
N ASP A 244 48.75 17.07 10.96
CA ASP A 244 48.50 18.38 11.57
C ASP A 244 48.49 19.53 10.56
N LEU A 245 47.78 20.61 10.90
CA LEU A 245 48.30 22.00 10.97
C LEU A 245 47.16 23.01 11.27
N ASN A 246 47.22 23.63 12.45
CA ASN A 246 46.72 24.98 12.76
C ASN A 246 47.81 25.99 12.30
N PRO A 247 47.65 27.35 12.27
CA PRO A 247 46.50 28.19 12.62
C PRO A 247 46.25 29.42 11.69
N LYS A 248 45.17 30.16 11.99
CA LYS A 248 45.00 31.65 11.98
C LYS A 248 43.79 32.16 11.19
N ALA A 249 42.94 32.88 11.92
CA ALA A 249 41.94 33.82 11.42
C ALA A 249 42.61 35.09 10.87
N PRO A 250 41.91 35.80 9.96
CA PRO A 250 41.78 37.23 10.17
C PRO A 250 40.34 37.73 10.05
N SER A 251 40.04 38.67 10.95
CA SER A 251 38.96 39.64 10.92
C SER A 251 39.02 40.53 9.68
N GLY A 252 37.90 40.74 9.01
CA GLY A 252 37.74 41.75 7.96
C GLY A 252 36.27 42.09 7.74
N SER A 253 35.84 43.26 8.23
CA SER A 253 34.56 43.89 7.95
C SER A 253 34.56 44.49 6.53
N PHE A 254 33.52 44.21 5.74
CA PHE A 254 33.28 44.87 4.45
C PHE A 254 32.03 45.78 4.53
N PRO A 255 32.05 46.97 3.89
CA PRO A 255 30.92 47.91 3.87
C PRO A 255 29.89 47.53 2.78
N PRO A 256 28.66 48.06 2.82
CA PRO A 256 27.61 47.70 1.86
C PRO A 256 27.86 48.38 0.50
N ALA A 257 27.79 47.61 -0.58
CA ALA A 257 27.85 48.12 -1.95
C ALA A 257 26.45 48.42 -2.48
N ALA A 258 26.27 49.63 -3.02
CA ALA A 258 25.06 50.13 -3.65
C ALA A 258 24.79 49.45 -5.01
N LEU A 259 23.51 49.19 -5.28
CA LEU A 259 23.01 48.68 -6.58
C LEU A 259 23.07 49.78 -7.65
N PRO A 260 23.60 49.51 -8.87
CA PRO A 260 23.42 50.39 -10.01
C PRO A 260 22.09 50.12 -10.72
N SER A 261 21.44 51.19 -11.17
CA SER A 261 20.22 51.19 -11.97
C SER A 261 20.50 50.72 -13.40
N LEU A 262 19.73 49.74 -13.87
CA LEU A 262 19.75 49.28 -15.26
C LEU A 262 18.57 49.89 -16.04
N THR A 263 18.89 50.55 -17.14
CA THR A 263 17.92 51.06 -18.14
C THR A 263 17.55 49.93 -19.12
N PRO A 264 16.31 49.89 -19.63
CA PRO A 264 15.86 48.78 -20.47
C PRO A 264 16.28 49.01 -21.92
N THR A 265 16.91 48.01 -22.55
CA THR A 265 17.16 48.01 -24.00
C THR A 265 16.38 46.87 -24.66
N LYS A 266 15.44 47.28 -25.54
CA LYS A 266 14.77 46.59 -26.65
C LYS A 266 14.30 45.13 -26.44
N SER A 267 13.01 44.98 -26.19
CA SER A 267 12.25 43.74 -26.39
C SER A 267 11.92 43.52 -27.89
N LEU A 268 12.02 42.28 -28.34
CA LEU A 268 11.40 41.80 -29.58
C LEU A 268 9.88 41.67 -29.35
N SER A 269 9.08 42.44 -30.09
CA SER A 269 7.62 42.40 -30.04
C SER A 269 7.06 41.43 -31.10
N PHE A 270 6.32 40.42 -30.65
CA PHE A 270 5.33 39.71 -31.48
C PHE A 270 3.96 40.34 -31.18
N CYS A 271 3.34 40.97 -32.19
CA CYS A 271 1.96 41.44 -32.10
C CYS A 271 0.99 40.31 -32.49
N VAL A 272 0.17 39.87 -31.54
CA VAL A 272 -1.05 39.09 -31.83
C VAL A 272 -2.22 40.06 -31.71
N ASP A 273 -3.00 40.18 -32.79
CA ASP A 273 -4.20 41.01 -32.87
C ASP A 273 -5.31 40.41 -32.00
N THR A 274 -5.67 41.11 -30.92
CA THR A 274 -6.68 40.69 -29.94
C THR A 274 -8.10 41.13 -30.28
N SER A 275 -8.34 41.66 -31.49
CA SER A 275 -9.67 42.17 -31.89
C SER A 275 -10.74 41.10 -32.20
N LYS A 276 -10.48 39.80 -31.94
CA LYS A 276 -11.43 38.70 -32.21
C LYS A 276 -11.56 37.68 -31.07
N ILE A 277 -11.79 38.15 -29.84
CA ILE A 277 -12.24 37.26 -28.75
C ILE A 277 -13.67 37.66 -28.37
N PRO A 278 -14.69 36.80 -28.55
CA PRO A 278 -16.05 37.11 -28.13
C PRO A 278 -16.19 36.97 -26.61
N THR A 279 -16.76 37.98 -25.96
CA THR A 279 -17.17 37.95 -24.55
C THR A 279 -18.40 37.06 -24.34
N PRO A 280 -18.46 36.26 -23.26
CA PRO A 280 -19.67 35.50 -22.91
C PRO A 280 -20.76 36.42 -22.31
N PRO A 281 -22.06 36.09 -22.48
CA PRO A 281 -23.14 36.91 -21.93
C PRO A 281 -23.30 36.66 -20.42
N ALA A 282 -23.64 37.72 -19.70
CA ALA A 282 -24.03 37.69 -18.30
C ALA A 282 -25.43 37.10 -18.15
N THR A 283 -25.64 36.24 -17.14
CA THR A 283 -26.97 35.81 -16.68
C THR A 283 -27.17 36.12 -15.20
N PRO A 284 -28.43 36.38 -14.78
CA PRO A 284 -28.74 37.20 -13.62
C PRO A 284 -28.83 36.41 -12.31
N HIS A 285 -28.55 37.11 -11.22
CA HIS A 285 -28.85 36.67 -9.85
C HIS A 285 -30.35 36.47 -9.65
N GLN A 286 -30.74 35.28 -9.17
CA GLN A 286 -31.97 35.10 -8.40
C GLN A 286 -31.65 34.42 -7.07
N ASN A 287 -31.96 35.15 -6.00
CA ASN A 287 -32.10 34.68 -4.64
C ASN A 287 -33.31 33.75 -4.55
N ASN A 288 -33.14 32.58 -3.91
CA ASN A 288 -34.13 31.96 -3.01
C ASN A 288 -33.52 30.68 -2.42
N ALA A 289 -33.06 30.77 -1.18
CA ALA A 289 -32.67 29.61 -0.37
C ALA A 289 -33.88 29.16 0.48
N PRO A 290 -34.26 27.87 0.46
CA PRO A 290 -35.08 27.30 1.52
C PRO A 290 -34.18 26.76 2.65
N THR A 291 -34.57 27.12 3.87
CA THR A 291 -34.00 26.70 5.15
C THR A 291 -34.04 25.18 5.33
N PRO A 292 -32.98 24.51 5.84
CA PRO A 292 -33.06 23.09 6.15
C PRO A 292 -33.83 22.85 7.46
N GLN A 293 -34.92 22.10 7.37
CA GLN A 293 -35.64 21.54 8.51
C GLN A 293 -34.87 20.34 9.08
N LYS A 294 -34.72 20.30 10.41
CA LYS A 294 -34.13 19.20 11.18
C LYS A 294 -35.05 17.96 11.13
N PRO A 295 -34.55 16.73 10.92
CA PRO A 295 -35.32 15.56 11.24
C PRO A 295 -35.21 15.24 12.74
N PHE A 296 -36.37 15.20 13.39
CA PHE A 296 -36.60 14.55 14.66
C PHE A 296 -36.60 13.03 14.45
N PHE A 297 -35.78 12.29 15.20
CA PHE A 297 -36.07 10.90 15.55
C PHE A 297 -35.59 10.60 16.96
N THR A 298 -36.56 10.43 17.86
CA THR A 298 -36.41 9.81 19.18
C THR A 298 -36.80 8.34 19.08
N SER A 299 -35.92 7.42 19.48
CA SER A 299 -36.26 6.23 20.28
C SER A 299 -35.01 5.36 20.48
N THR A 300 -34.38 5.49 21.64
CA THR A 300 -33.34 4.56 22.11
C THR A 300 -34.01 3.36 22.76
N ALA A 301 -34.25 2.30 22.00
CA ALA A 301 -34.47 0.97 22.57
C ALA A 301 -33.10 0.30 22.75
N LYS A 302 -32.58 0.33 23.98
CA LYS A 302 -31.40 -0.42 24.39
C LYS A 302 -31.67 -1.92 24.27
N HIS A 303 -31.36 -2.51 23.12
CA HIS A 303 -31.21 -3.96 23.03
C HIS A 303 -29.86 -4.34 23.65
N SER A 304 -29.93 -5.07 24.75
CA SER A 304 -28.81 -5.74 25.40
C SER A 304 -28.23 -6.77 24.42
N MET A 305 -27.19 -6.39 23.67
CA MET A 305 -26.51 -7.29 22.72
C MET A 305 -25.51 -8.18 23.48
N THR A 306 -25.81 -9.47 23.55
CA THR A 306 -24.77 -10.50 23.65
C THR A 306 -23.90 -10.40 22.39
N ARG A 307 -22.58 -10.19 22.54
CA ARG A 307 -21.63 -10.06 21.41
C ARG A 307 -21.79 -11.28 20.49
N SER A 308 -22.14 -11.05 19.22
CA SER A 308 -22.18 -12.11 18.21
C SER A 308 -20.75 -12.48 17.82
N ALA A 309 -20.48 -13.77 17.61
CA ALA A 309 -19.17 -14.26 17.19
C ALA A 309 -18.86 -13.75 15.77
N LEU A 310 -17.58 -13.47 15.49
CA LEU A 310 -17.14 -13.02 14.17
C LEU A 310 -17.10 -14.19 13.18
N THR A 311 -17.63 -13.98 11.98
CA THR A 311 -17.66 -15.01 10.94
C THR A 311 -16.36 -15.03 10.15
N ILE A 312 -15.77 -16.22 9.98
CA ILE A 312 -14.63 -16.42 9.08
C ILE A 312 -15.12 -17.00 7.76
N TYR A 313 -14.75 -16.34 6.66
CA TYR A 313 -15.02 -16.76 5.30
C TYR A 313 -13.71 -17.23 4.65
N PRO A 314 -13.35 -18.54 4.73
CA PRO A 314 -12.24 -19.07 3.94
C PRO A 314 -12.50 -18.86 2.45
N ALA A 315 -11.51 -18.31 1.74
CA ALA A 315 -11.61 -17.95 0.33
C ALA A 315 -11.18 -19.10 -0.60
N ILE A 316 -11.91 -19.27 -1.70
CA ILE A 316 -11.53 -20.10 -2.84
C ILE A 316 -11.59 -19.22 -4.09
N ASP A 317 -10.43 -18.87 -4.64
CA ASP A 317 -10.37 -18.18 -5.93
C ASP A 317 -10.20 -19.22 -7.04
N LEU A 318 -10.99 -19.09 -8.11
CA LEU A 318 -11.05 -20.05 -9.21
C LEU A 318 -10.44 -19.48 -10.47
N LYS A 319 -9.49 -20.22 -11.06
CA LYS A 319 -8.91 -19.96 -12.37
C LYS A 319 -8.69 -21.28 -13.10
N GLU A 320 -9.17 -21.39 -14.34
CA GLU A 320 -9.08 -22.58 -15.20
C GLU A 320 -9.59 -23.86 -14.51
N GLY A 321 -10.61 -23.73 -13.66
CA GLY A 321 -11.19 -24.84 -12.89
C GLY A 321 -10.43 -25.20 -11.61
N HIS A 322 -9.33 -24.52 -11.31
CA HIS A 322 -8.45 -24.81 -10.18
C HIS A 322 -8.57 -23.76 -9.05
N CYS A 323 -8.29 -24.18 -7.82
CA CYS A 323 -8.12 -23.28 -6.69
C CYS A 323 -6.75 -22.61 -6.78
N VAL A 324 -6.76 -21.29 -6.96
CA VAL A 324 -5.54 -20.50 -7.09
C VAL A 324 -5.48 -19.39 -6.06
N ARG A 325 -4.34 -18.71 -5.99
CA ARG A 325 -4.23 -17.39 -5.38
C ARG A 325 -3.41 -16.47 -6.25
N LEU A 326 -3.87 -15.23 -6.39
CA LEU A 326 -3.12 -14.17 -7.06
C LEU A 326 -2.23 -13.45 -6.03
N ARG A 327 -0.99 -13.12 -6.42
CA ARG A 327 -0.18 -12.13 -5.70
C ARG A 327 -0.64 -10.73 -6.14
N GLN A 328 -1.23 -9.95 -5.24
CA GLN A 328 -1.73 -8.59 -5.53
C GLN A 328 -2.68 -8.47 -6.74
N GLY A 329 -3.40 -9.55 -7.09
CA GLY A 329 -4.36 -9.54 -8.21
C GLY A 329 -3.74 -9.71 -9.59
N GLU A 330 -2.43 -9.98 -9.67
CA GLU A 330 -1.77 -10.26 -10.94
C GLU A 330 -2.07 -11.70 -11.42
N MET A 331 -2.87 -11.80 -12.48
CA MET A 331 -3.30 -13.07 -13.11
C MET A 331 -2.14 -13.96 -13.57
N GLU A 332 -1.04 -13.36 -13.98
CA GLU A 332 0.15 -14.06 -14.49
C GLU A 332 0.98 -14.70 -13.36
N GLN A 333 0.77 -14.28 -12.11
CA GLN A 333 1.46 -14.79 -10.92
C GLN A 333 0.52 -15.64 -10.05
N ALA A 334 -0.28 -16.51 -10.67
CA ALA A 334 -1.19 -17.40 -9.96
C ALA A 334 -0.47 -18.65 -9.43
N THR A 335 -0.56 -18.89 -8.12
CA THR A 335 -0.15 -20.16 -7.52
C THR A 335 -1.35 -21.09 -7.47
N ILE A 336 -1.23 -22.29 -8.03
CA ILE A 336 -2.25 -23.35 -7.90
C ILE A 336 -2.06 -24.05 -6.56
N TYR A 337 -3.11 -24.07 -5.73
CA TYR A 337 -3.10 -24.73 -4.42
C TYR A 337 -3.84 -26.07 -4.44
N SER A 338 -4.88 -26.18 -5.26
CA SER A 338 -5.64 -27.42 -5.43
C SER A 338 -6.21 -27.47 -6.85
N ASP A 339 -6.18 -28.64 -7.46
CA ASP A 339 -6.84 -28.94 -8.73
C ASP A 339 -8.30 -29.38 -8.54
N ASN A 340 -8.73 -29.65 -7.30
CA ASN A 340 -10.07 -30.11 -6.96
C ASN A 340 -10.79 -29.14 -6.00
N PRO A 341 -11.63 -28.22 -6.53
CA PRO A 341 -12.34 -27.24 -5.71
C PRO A 341 -13.36 -27.83 -4.74
N ALA A 342 -14.02 -28.94 -5.10
CA ALA A 342 -14.98 -29.62 -4.24
C ALA A 342 -14.31 -30.20 -2.99
N GLU A 343 -13.15 -30.85 -3.16
CA GLU A 343 -12.36 -31.34 -2.02
C GLU A 343 -11.84 -30.21 -1.14
N GLN A 344 -11.44 -29.09 -1.74
CA GLN A 344 -11.00 -27.92 -1.00
C GLN A 344 -12.13 -27.33 -0.12
N ALA A 345 -13.35 -27.23 -0.64
CA ALA A 345 -14.51 -26.79 0.10
C ALA A 345 -14.85 -27.74 1.27
N LEU A 346 -14.84 -29.05 1.02
CA LEU A 346 -15.04 -30.07 2.05
C LEU A 346 -13.96 -30.03 3.15
N SER A 347 -12.72 -29.70 2.79
CA SER A 347 -11.64 -29.50 3.77
C SER A 347 -11.94 -28.34 4.72
N TRP A 348 -12.47 -27.23 4.19
CA TRP A 348 -12.87 -26.08 5.01
C TRP A 348 -14.07 -26.40 5.92
N GLU A 349 -15.06 -27.12 5.42
CA GLU A 349 -16.19 -27.62 6.23
C GLU A 349 -15.71 -28.54 7.36
N LYS A 350 -14.85 -29.52 7.06
CA LYS A 350 -14.27 -30.42 8.07
C LYS A 350 -13.40 -29.69 9.09
N SER A 351 -12.83 -28.54 8.73
CA SER A 351 -12.04 -27.69 9.62
C SER A 351 -12.89 -26.87 10.59
N GLY A 352 -14.22 -26.88 10.43
CA GLY A 352 -15.17 -26.21 11.32
C GLY A 352 -15.54 -24.79 10.88
N PHE A 353 -15.20 -24.36 9.66
CA PHE A 353 -15.72 -23.11 9.12
C PHE A 353 -17.21 -23.25 8.80
N GLU A 354 -17.96 -22.16 8.96
CA GLU A 354 -19.41 -22.17 8.79
C GLU A 354 -19.88 -21.53 7.49
N HIS A 355 -18.98 -20.89 6.73
CA HIS A 355 -19.29 -20.18 5.49
C HIS A 355 -18.14 -20.34 4.48
N LEU A 356 -18.40 -20.09 3.19
CA LEU A 356 -17.39 -20.07 2.13
C LEU A 356 -17.48 -18.80 1.30
N HIS A 357 -16.32 -18.24 0.95
CA HIS A 357 -16.21 -17.15 -0.03
C HIS A 357 -15.57 -17.69 -1.31
N ILE A 358 -16.24 -17.49 -2.45
CA ILE A 358 -15.77 -17.97 -3.75
C ILE A 358 -15.68 -16.80 -4.73
N VAL A 359 -14.58 -16.73 -5.47
CA VAL A 359 -14.40 -15.75 -6.55
C VAL A 359 -14.06 -16.48 -7.85
N ASP A 360 -14.91 -16.31 -8.87
CA ASP A 360 -14.58 -16.69 -10.25
C ASP A 360 -13.65 -15.63 -10.85
N LEU A 361 -12.33 -15.85 -10.78
CA LEU A 361 -11.36 -14.87 -11.29
C LEU A 361 -11.48 -14.73 -12.80
N ASP A 362 -11.50 -15.85 -13.53
CA ASP A 362 -11.68 -15.81 -14.99
C ASP A 362 -12.96 -15.08 -15.37
N GLY A 363 -14.03 -15.31 -14.61
CA GLY A 363 -15.28 -14.61 -14.82
C GLY A 363 -15.20 -13.12 -14.52
N ALA A 364 -14.46 -12.71 -13.48
CA ALA A 364 -14.25 -11.29 -13.17
C ALA A 364 -13.63 -10.54 -14.37
N PHE A 365 -12.67 -11.16 -15.06
CA PHE A 365 -12.02 -10.61 -16.26
C PHE A 365 -12.90 -10.73 -17.51
N ALA A 366 -13.47 -11.91 -17.79
CA ALA A 366 -14.30 -12.16 -18.98
C ALA A 366 -15.64 -11.41 -18.95
N GLY A 367 -16.17 -11.15 -17.75
CA GLY A 367 -17.46 -10.49 -17.55
C GLY A 367 -18.68 -11.40 -17.57
N HIS A 368 -18.46 -12.71 -17.60
CA HIS A 368 -19.43 -13.77 -17.38
C HIS A 368 -18.71 -14.94 -16.71
N SER A 369 -19.40 -15.81 -15.97
CA SER A 369 -18.73 -16.95 -15.33
C SER A 369 -18.04 -17.85 -16.35
N GLN A 370 -16.85 -18.33 -15.99
CA GLN A 370 -16.02 -19.26 -16.76
C GLN A 370 -15.74 -20.55 -15.99
N ASN A 371 -15.93 -20.53 -14.66
CA ASN A 371 -15.68 -21.66 -13.79
C ASN A 371 -16.98 -22.34 -13.31
N THR A 372 -18.00 -22.39 -14.18
CA THR A 372 -19.35 -22.86 -13.78
C THR A 372 -19.34 -24.29 -13.23
N ASP A 373 -18.67 -25.23 -13.89
CA ASP A 373 -18.61 -26.63 -13.44
C ASP A 373 -17.89 -26.77 -12.09
N ALA A 374 -16.82 -26.01 -11.88
CA ALA A 374 -16.09 -25.97 -10.62
C ALA A 374 -16.99 -25.45 -9.47
N ILE A 375 -17.71 -24.34 -9.69
CA ILE A 375 -18.63 -23.77 -8.68
C ILE A 375 -19.77 -24.75 -8.36
N LEU A 376 -20.37 -25.38 -9.38
CA LEU A 376 -21.42 -26.38 -9.18
C LEU A 376 -20.90 -27.62 -8.45
N SER A 377 -19.65 -28.01 -8.65
CA SER A 377 -19.02 -29.12 -7.91
C SER A 377 -18.88 -28.78 -6.43
N ILE A 378 -18.50 -27.55 -6.08
CA ILE A 378 -18.41 -27.07 -4.70
C ILE A 378 -19.79 -27.09 -4.06
N LEU A 379 -20.80 -26.50 -4.69
CA LEU A 379 -22.18 -26.41 -4.17
C LEU A 379 -22.82 -27.78 -3.93
N LYS A 380 -22.43 -28.80 -4.70
CA LYS A 380 -22.89 -30.18 -4.50
C LYS A 380 -22.16 -30.89 -3.37
N ALA A 381 -20.91 -30.53 -3.11
CA ALA A 381 -20.04 -31.23 -2.17
C ALA A 381 -20.21 -30.75 -0.73
N THR A 382 -20.40 -29.45 -0.52
CA THR A 382 -20.45 -28.85 0.82
C THR A 382 -21.85 -28.41 1.24
N THR A 383 -22.11 -28.41 2.55
CA THR A 383 -23.34 -27.82 3.11
C THR A 383 -23.17 -26.36 3.54
N LEU A 384 -21.93 -25.84 3.49
CA LEU A 384 -21.63 -24.48 3.88
C LEU A 384 -22.35 -23.47 2.97
N PRO A 385 -22.98 -22.42 3.53
CA PRO A 385 -23.48 -21.31 2.75
C PRO A 385 -22.36 -20.60 1.99
N VAL A 386 -22.56 -20.44 0.69
CA VAL A 386 -21.59 -19.85 -0.23
C VAL A 386 -21.97 -18.40 -0.55
N GLN A 387 -20.98 -17.50 -0.48
CA GLN A 387 -21.02 -16.22 -1.18
C GLN A 387 -20.13 -16.27 -2.44
N LEU A 388 -20.67 -15.84 -3.58
CA LEU A 388 -20.01 -15.94 -4.89
C LEU A 388 -19.84 -14.57 -5.54
N GLY A 389 -18.63 -14.25 -5.96
CA GLY A 389 -18.29 -13.12 -6.82
C GLY A 389 -17.60 -13.56 -8.11
N GLY A 390 -17.40 -12.60 -9.03
CA GLY A 390 -16.67 -12.82 -10.29
C GLY A 390 -17.58 -12.97 -11.50
N GLY A 391 -17.57 -11.99 -12.40
CA GLY A 391 -18.26 -12.07 -13.70
C GLY A 391 -19.78 -11.93 -13.67
N ILE A 392 -20.38 -11.57 -12.54
CA ILE A 392 -21.83 -11.40 -12.42
C ILE A 392 -22.20 -9.95 -12.77
N ARG A 393 -22.81 -9.73 -13.94
CA ARG A 393 -23.05 -8.39 -14.52
C ARG A 393 -24.50 -8.10 -14.92
N ASP A 394 -25.41 -9.04 -14.73
CA ASP A 394 -26.83 -8.87 -15.05
C ASP A 394 -27.74 -9.70 -14.14
N MET A 395 -29.04 -9.39 -14.16
CA MET A 395 -30.06 -10.08 -13.35
C MET A 395 -30.21 -11.56 -13.71
N LYS A 396 -29.92 -11.96 -14.96
CA LYS A 396 -30.02 -13.35 -15.40
C LYS A 396 -28.95 -14.21 -14.71
N ALA A 397 -27.71 -13.70 -14.63
CA ALA A 397 -26.61 -14.35 -13.92
C ALA A 397 -26.89 -14.43 -12.41
N ILE A 398 -27.42 -13.36 -11.81
CA ILE A 398 -27.82 -13.33 -10.38
C ILE A 398 -28.87 -14.42 -10.11
N HIS A 399 -29.94 -14.45 -10.92
CA HIS A 399 -31.02 -15.44 -10.80
C HIS A 399 -30.48 -16.88 -10.97
N HIS A 400 -29.61 -17.10 -11.95
CA HIS A 400 -29.00 -18.40 -12.20
C HIS A 400 -28.26 -18.93 -10.97
N TRP A 401 -27.36 -18.12 -10.39
CA TRP A 401 -26.53 -18.56 -9.26
C TRP A 401 -27.33 -18.74 -7.96
N ILE A 402 -28.31 -17.87 -7.70
CA ILE A 402 -29.21 -18.04 -6.55
C ILE A 402 -29.99 -19.36 -6.66
N ASN A 403 -30.51 -19.68 -7.85
CA ASN A 403 -31.22 -20.96 -8.07
C ASN A 403 -30.31 -22.18 -8.03
N ALA A 404 -29.02 -22.02 -8.38
CA ALA A 404 -28.02 -23.08 -8.27
C ALA A 404 -27.64 -23.39 -6.81
N GLY A 405 -28.04 -22.55 -5.85
CA GLY A 405 -27.82 -22.76 -4.42
C GLY A 405 -26.87 -21.75 -3.76
N VAL A 406 -26.38 -20.75 -4.49
CA VAL A 406 -25.53 -19.69 -3.91
C VAL A 406 -26.34 -18.85 -2.92
N GLN A 407 -25.86 -18.72 -1.69
CA GLN A 407 -26.56 -17.96 -0.66
C GLN A 407 -26.40 -16.45 -0.84
N ARG A 408 -25.22 -15.94 -1.19
CA ARG A 408 -25.05 -14.49 -1.41
C ARG A 408 -24.28 -14.19 -2.69
N ILE A 409 -24.73 -13.20 -3.44
CA ILE A 409 -24.09 -12.75 -4.68
C ILE A 409 -23.31 -11.48 -4.40
N ILE A 410 -22.04 -11.47 -4.79
CA ILE A 410 -21.13 -10.36 -4.61
C ILE A 410 -21.06 -9.57 -5.91
N LEU A 411 -21.52 -8.31 -5.85
CA LEU A 411 -21.45 -7.36 -6.97
C LEU A 411 -20.31 -6.38 -6.69
N GLY A 412 -19.16 -6.63 -7.33
CA GLY A 412 -17.98 -5.75 -7.26
C GLY A 412 -18.06 -4.60 -8.27
N SER A 413 -17.42 -4.77 -9.43
CA SER A 413 -17.41 -3.73 -10.49
C SER A 413 -18.80 -3.21 -10.92
N ALA A 414 -19.85 -4.04 -10.81
CA ALA A 414 -21.23 -3.63 -11.08
C ALA A 414 -21.74 -2.56 -10.10
N ALA A 415 -21.28 -2.56 -8.84
CA ALA A 415 -21.61 -1.53 -7.84
C ALA A 415 -21.23 -0.12 -8.31
N VAL A 416 -20.11 0.00 -9.03
CA VAL A 416 -19.62 1.28 -9.56
C VAL A 416 -20.24 1.58 -10.92
N LYS A 417 -20.25 0.59 -11.82
CA LYS A 417 -20.60 0.80 -13.24
C LYS A 417 -22.11 0.78 -13.50
N ASN A 418 -22.88 0.07 -12.69
CA ASN A 418 -24.31 -0.12 -12.87
C ASN A 418 -25.03 -0.21 -11.50
N PRO A 419 -25.12 0.90 -10.76
CA PRO A 419 -25.77 0.92 -9.45
C PRO A 419 -27.27 0.57 -9.53
N ASP A 420 -27.92 0.82 -10.67
CA ASP A 420 -29.33 0.45 -10.88
C ASP A 420 -29.54 -1.07 -10.86
N LEU A 421 -28.60 -1.85 -11.43
CA LEU A 421 -28.61 -3.31 -11.32
C LEU A 421 -28.52 -3.76 -9.86
N VAL A 422 -27.65 -3.13 -9.05
CA VAL A 422 -27.52 -3.49 -7.63
C VAL A 422 -28.84 -3.23 -6.92
N LYS A 423 -29.44 -2.07 -7.14
CA LYS A 423 -30.73 -1.70 -6.56
C LYS A 423 -31.84 -2.67 -6.95
N GLU A 424 -31.95 -3.03 -8.23
CA GLU A 424 -32.91 -4.02 -8.72
C GLU A 424 -32.68 -5.39 -8.08
N ALA A 425 -31.41 -5.82 -8.00
CA ALA A 425 -31.04 -7.10 -7.40
C ALA A 425 -31.38 -7.16 -5.91
N CYS A 426 -31.09 -6.09 -5.15
CA CYS A 426 -31.41 -5.99 -3.73
C CYS A 426 -32.92 -6.00 -3.46
N GLN A 427 -33.71 -5.34 -4.32
CA GLN A 427 -35.18 -5.38 -4.25
C GLN A 427 -35.74 -6.78 -4.56
N THR A 428 -35.18 -7.45 -5.56
CA THR A 428 -35.63 -8.78 -6.00
C THR A 428 -35.22 -9.87 -5.02
N TYR A 429 -34.02 -9.75 -4.44
CA TYR A 429 -33.43 -10.74 -3.53
C TYR A 429 -32.93 -10.10 -2.22
N PRO A 430 -33.85 -9.64 -1.34
CA PRO A 430 -33.47 -8.99 -0.08
C PRO A 430 -32.58 -9.91 0.78
N GLY A 431 -31.49 -9.34 1.32
CA GLY A 431 -30.54 -10.09 2.18
C GLY A 431 -29.59 -11.03 1.44
N ARG A 432 -29.65 -11.10 0.10
CA ARG A 432 -28.85 -12.02 -0.73
C ARG A 432 -27.78 -11.33 -1.57
N ILE A 433 -27.78 -10.01 -1.64
CA ILE A 433 -26.83 -9.23 -2.45
C ILE A 433 -25.83 -8.52 -1.54
N ILE A 434 -24.54 -8.68 -1.82
CA ILE A 434 -23.42 -8.02 -1.13
C ILE A 434 -22.70 -7.14 -2.14
N ALA A 435 -22.28 -5.94 -1.74
CA ALA A 435 -21.39 -5.13 -2.56
C ALA A 435 -19.93 -5.40 -2.19
N GLY A 436 -19.11 -5.70 -3.20
CA GLY A 436 -17.66 -5.81 -3.06
C GLY A 436 -16.99 -4.48 -3.37
N ILE A 437 -16.31 -3.89 -2.40
CA ILE A 437 -15.59 -2.63 -2.55
C ILE A 437 -14.11 -2.91 -2.39
N ASP A 438 -13.43 -2.97 -3.52
CA ASP A 438 -11.98 -3.07 -3.54
C ASP A 438 -11.39 -1.67 -3.64
N ALA A 439 -10.62 -1.28 -2.62
CA ALA A 439 -10.02 0.03 -2.52
C ALA A 439 -8.50 -0.06 -2.46
N ARG A 440 -7.84 1.00 -2.91
CA ARG A 440 -6.41 1.20 -2.70
C ARG A 440 -6.21 2.58 -2.10
N TYR A 441 -5.75 2.63 -0.85
CA TYR A 441 -5.62 3.87 -0.07
C TYR A 441 -6.95 4.65 -0.01
N GLY A 442 -8.06 3.93 0.19
CA GLY A 442 -9.41 4.49 0.32
C GLY A 442 -10.10 4.92 -0.98
N GLN A 443 -9.44 4.79 -2.14
CA GLN A 443 -10.01 5.05 -3.46
C GLN A 443 -10.47 3.74 -4.12
N VAL A 444 -11.68 3.71 -4.69
CA VAL A 444 -12.23 2.51 -5.30
C VAL A 444 -11.53 2.18 -6.61
N LEU A 445 -11.12 0.92 -6.76
CA LEU A 445 -10.59 0.36 -8.00
C LEU A 445 -11.69 -0.42 -8.74
N THR A 446 -11.65 -0.35 -10.06
CA THR A 446 -12.56 -1.05 -10.97
C THR A 446 -11.75 -1.90 -11.98
N GLU A 447 -12.44 -2.80 -12.70
CA GLU A 447 -11.84 -3.69 -13.72
C GLU A 447 -10.73 -4.62 -13.18
N GLY A 448 -11.05 -5.50 -12.22
CA GLY A 448 -10.06 -6.47 -11.73
C GLY A 448 -8.81 -5.79 -11.16
N TRP A 449 -8.99 -4.63 -10.52
CA TRP A 449 -7.96 -3.82 -9.86
C TRP A 449 -7.08 -2.98 -10.80
N ALA A 450 -7.44 -2.88 -12.09
CA ALA A 450 -6.65 -2.16 -13.09
C ALA A 450 -6.92 -0.64 -13.19
N GLN A 451 -8.13 -0.16 -12.86
CA GLN A 451 -8.52 1.25 -13.06
C GLN A 451 -8.97 1.94 -11.77
N SER A 452 -8.29 3.03 -11.38
CA SER A 452 -8.70 3.89 -10.26
C SER A 452 -9.89 4.77 -10.64
N SER A 453 -10.95 4.69 -9.85
CA SER A 453 -12.01 5.71 -9.87
C SER A 453 -11.64 6.89 -8.98
N ASN A 454 -12.31 8.04 -9.14
CA ASN A 454 -12.18 9.18 -8.22
C ASN A 454 -13.12 9.05 -6.99
N MET A 455 -13.76 7.89 -6.81
CA MET A 455 -14.77 7.68 -5.77
C MET A 455 -14.12 7.07 -4.53
N HIS A 456 -14.44 7.63 -3.36
CA HIS A 456 -14.00 7.07 -2.09
C HIS A 456 -14.80 5.81 -1.74
N ALA A 457 -14.14 4.85 -1.07
CA ALA A 457 -14.78 3.61 -0.64
C ALA A 457 -16.00 3.83 0.26
N SER A 458 -15.93 4.82 1.15
CA SER A 458 -17.04 5.21 2.04
C SER A 458 -18.25 5.76 1.28
N GLU A 459 -18.01 6.56 0.24
CA GLU A 459 -19.08 7.11 -0.61
C GLU A 459 -19.81 5.99 -1.35
N LEU A 460 -19.06 5.06 -1.95
CA LEU A 460 -19.65 3.90 -2.62
C LEU A 460 -20.41 3.01 -1.64
N ALA A 461 -19.87 2.77 -0.44
CA ALA A 461 -20.51 1.93 0.56
C ALA A 461 -21.87 2.48 1.00
N LEU A 462 -21.97 3.80 1.21
CA LEU A 462 -23.24 4.47 1.51
C LEU A 462 -24.25 4.32 0.38
N LEU A 463 -23.81 4.49 -0.88
CA LEU A 463 -24.67 4.27 -2.04
C LEU A 463 -25.19 2.82 -2.12
N MET A 464 -24.34 1.84 -1.81
CA MET A 464 -24.71 0.43 -1.83
C MET A 464 -25.64 0.06 -0.66
N GLN A 465 -25.44 0.67 0.51
CA GLN A 465 -26.39 0.57 1.62
C GLN A 465 -27.76 1.12 1.23
N ASP A 466 -27.80 2.30 0.61
CA ASP A 466 -29.05 2.93 0.16
C ASP A 466 -29.73 2.12 -0.96
N ALA A 467 -28.95 1.40 -1.77
CA ALA A 467 -29.46 0.44 -2.75
C ALA A 467 -30.04 -0.84 -2.10
N GLY A 468 -29.77 -1.09 -0.82
CA GLY A 468 -30.27 -2.25 -0.07
C GLY A 468 -29.31 -3.44 0.00
N ALA A 469 -28.00 -3.23 -0.21
CA ALA A 469 -27.01 -4.28 -0.04
C ALA A 469 -27.07 -4.86 1.39
N ALA A 470 -26.95 -6.18 1.51
CA ALA A 470 -27.02 -6.88 2.79
C ALA A 470 -25.77 -6.70 3.65
N ALA A 471 -24.62 -6.50 3.00
CA ALA A 471 -23.32 -6.27 3.62
C ALA A 471 -22.38 -5.59 2.62
N ILE A 472 -21.28 -5.05 3.13
CA ILE A 472 -20.15 -4.57 2.34
C ILE A 472 -18.95 -5.48 2.59
N ILE A 473 -18.38 -6.05 1.53
CA ILE A 473 -17.03 -6.62 1.59
C ILE A 473 -16.07 -5.49 1.27
N PHE A 474 -15.16 -5.17 2.19
CA PHE A 474 -14.14 -4.15 1.99
C PHE A 474 -12.76 -4.80 1.89
N THR A 475 -12.11 -4.62 0.74
CA THR A 475 -10.77 -5.15 0.47
C THR A 475 -9.79 -4.00 0.27
N GLU A 476 -8.78 -3.88 1.13
CA GLU A 476 -7.63 -2.99 0.86
C GLU A 476 -6.60 -3.75 0.00
N ILE A 477 -6.64 -3.48 -1.32
CA ILE A 477 -5.87 -4.24 -2.32
C ILE A 477 -4.37 -4.15 -2.08
N SER A 478 -3.85 -3.02 -1.58
CA SER A 478 -2.40 -2.87 -1.32
C SER A 478 -1.86 -3.89 -0.32
N ARG A 479 -2.73 -4.46 0.52
CA ARG A 479 -2.39 -5.46 1.54
C ARG A 479 -2.79 -6.87 1.11
N ASP A 480 -3.62 -7.03 0.09
CA ASP A 480 -4.19 -8.33 -0.23
C ASP A 480 -3.15 -9.32 -0.75
N GLY A 481 -3.12 -10.52 -0.15
CA GLY A 481 -2.11 -11.53 -0.40
C GLY A 481 -0.69 -11.18 0.09
N MET A 482 -0.48 -10.02 0.71
CA MET A 482 0.84 -9.57 1.20
C MET A 482 1.15 -10.02 2.62
N LEU A 483 0.13 -10.46 3.38
CA LEU A 483 0.29 -11.00 4.73
C LEU A 483 0.84 -9.94 5.72
N THR A 484 0.48 -8.68 5.48
CA THR A 484 0.90 -7.47 6.22
C THR A 484 -0.16 -6.94 7.21
N GLY A 485 -1.22 -7.72 7.46
CA GLY A 485 -2.36 -7.34 8.29
C GLY A 485 -3.42 -6.49 7.56
N LEU A 486 -4.65 -6.49 8.10
CA LEU A 486 -5.78 -5.70 7.60
C LEU A 486 -5.55 -4.19 7.79
N ASP A 487 -6.19 -3.38 6.95
CA ASP A 487 -6.34 -1.95 7.22
C ASP A 487 -7.49 -1.72 8.21
N LEU A 488 -7.21 -1.92 9.50
CA LEU A 488 -8.21 -1.79 10.55
C LEU A 488 -8.73 -0.35 10.69
N GLU A 489 -7.90 0.66 10.46
CA GLU A 489 -8.31 2.07 10.55
C GLU A 489 -9.41 2.38 9.53
N GLN A 490 -9.16 2.06 8.25
CA GLN A 490 -10.16 2.25 7.20
C GLN A 490 -11.39 1.36 7.42
N THR A 491 -11.19 0.10 7.85
CA THR A 491 -12.30 -0.83 8.11
C THR A 491 -13.22 -0.34 9.23
N ILE A 492 -12.65 0.14 10.34
CA ILE A 492 -13.40 0.72 11.47
C ILE A 492 -14.15 1.98 11.01
N ALA A 493 -13.47 2.89 10.30
CA ALA A 493 -14.09 4.12 9.81
C ALA A 493 -15.27 3.82 8.88
N LEU A 494 -15.11 2.85 7.97
CA LEU A 494 -16.16 2.42 7.07
C LEU A 494 -17.35 1.80 7.83
N ALA A 495 -17.08 0.84 8.71
CA ALA A 495 -18.11 0.16 9.49
C ALA A 495 -18.92 1.14 10.37
N ASN A 496 -18.27 2.15 10.96
CA ASN A 496 -18.94 3.17 11.76
C ASN A 496 -19.76 4.17 10.92
N SER A 497 -19.54 4.24 9.61
CA SER A 497 -20.34 5.07 8.71
C SER A 497 -21.60 4.37 8.18
N LEU A 498 -21.73 3.06 8.42
CA LEU A 498 -22.78 2.21 7.86
C LEU A 498 -23.70 1.67 8.96
N SER A 499 -24.93 1.35 8.57
CA SER A 499 -25.89 0.57 9.36
C SER A 499 -25.93 -0.91 8.96
N ILE A 500 -25.39 -1.24 7.79
CA ILE A 500 -25.21 -2.62 7.32
C ILE A 500 -23.82 -3.15 7.69
N PRO A 501 -23.66 -4.48 7.85
CA PRO A 501 -22.41 -5.08 8.28
C PRO A 501 -21.28 -4.96 7.24
N VAL A 502 -20.05 -4.92 7.75
CA VAL A 502 -18.81 -4.94 6.97
C VAL A 502 -18.07 -6.26 7.19
N ILE A 503 -17.66 -6.88 6.09
CA ILE A 503 -16.78 -8.05 6.05
C ILE A 503 -15.40 -7.57 5.61
N ALA A 504 -14.41 -7.70 6.50
CA ALA A 504 -13.04 -7.27 6.24
C ALA A 504 -12.31 -8.24 5.30
N SER A 505 -11.51 -7.72 4.38
CA SER A 505 -10.68 -8.50 3.46
C SER A 505 -9.35 -7.79 3.18
N GLY A 506 -8.33 -8.55 2.81
CA GLY A 506 -7.04 -8.02 2.38
C GLY A 506 -5.96 -7.96 3.48
N GLY A 507 -5.11 -8.99 3.52
CA GLY A 507 -3.81 -8.89 4.20
C GLY A 507 -3.61 -9.68 5.48
N ILE A 508 -4.61 -10.43 5.97
CA ILE A 508 -4.43 -11.36 7.11
C ILE A 508 -3.22 -12.28 6.86
N GLY A 509 -2.24 -12.26 7.76
CA GLY A 509 -1.03 -13.07 7.69
C GLY A 509 -0.73 -13.89 8.93
N THR A 510 -1.24 -13.47 10.10
CA THR A 510 -0.92 -14.02 11.41
C THR A 510 -2.15 -14.13 12.32
N LEU A 511 -2.03 -14.88 13.42
CA LEU A 511 -3.09 -14.97 14.44
C LEU A 511 -3.28 -13.63 15.16
N GLU A 512 -2.21 -12.84 15.28
CA GLU A 512 -2.22 -11.50 15.84
C GLU A 512 -3.10 -10.55 15.04
N ASP A 513 -3.14 -10.68 13.71
CA ASP A 513 -4.04 -9.90 12.86
C ASP A 513 -5.52 -10.20 13.18
N LEU A 514 -5.87 -11.46 13.45
CA LEU A 514 -7.22 -11.84 13.85
C LEU A 514 -7.57 -11.32 15.26
N LYS A 515 -6.63 -11.37 16.21
CA LYS A 515 -6.83 -10.78 17.54
C LYS A 515 -7.02 -9.26 17.45
N ALA A 516 -6.25 -8.58 16.60
CA ALA A 516 -6.37 -7.15 16.36
C ALA A 516 -7.72 -6.81 15.72
N LEU A 517 -8.20 -7.61 14.77
CA LEU A 517 -9.56 -7.47 14.22
C LEU A 517 -10.63 -7.64 15.30
N ARG A 518 -10.52 -8.68 16.15
CA ARG A 518 -11.46 -8.88 17.27
C ARG A 518 -11.48 -7.69 18.23
N GLN A 519 -10.33 -7.07 18.48
CA GLN A 519 -10.27 -5.85 19.29
C GLN A 519 -10.89 -4.66 18.54
N ALA A 520 -10.67 -4.52 17.24
CA ALA A 520 -11.26 -3.46 16.43
C ALA A 520 -12.80 -3.46 16.47
N THR A 521 -13.43 -4.62 16.65
CA THR A 521 -14.90 -4.71 16.74
C THR A 521 -15.48 -4.08 18.02
N GLU A 522 -14.64 -3.80 19.02
CA GLU A 522 -15.04 -2.99 20.18
C GLU A 522 -15.29 -1.53 19.78
N ALA A 523 -14.51 -1.01 18.83
CA ALA A 523 -14.66 0.34 18.29
C ALA A 523 -15.65 0.41 17.12
N ALA A 524 -15.90 -0.72 16.44
CA ALA A 524 -16.85 -0.82 15.34
C ALA A 524 -17.60 -2.17 15.36
N PRO A 525 -18.72 -2.26 16.11
CA PRO A 525 -19.53 -3.48 16.19
C PRO A 525 -20.15 -3.93 14.85
N GLY A 526 -20.17 -3.04 13.85
CA GLY A 526 -20.65 -3.34 12.49
C GLY A 526 -19.71 -4.24 11.67
N ILE A 527 -18.51 -4.55 12.16
CA ILE A 527 -17.63 -5.55 11.54
C ILE A 527 -18.14 -6.94 11.94
N GLU A 528 -18.68 -7.69 10.98
CA GLU A 528 -19.33 -8.99 11.22
C GLU A 528 -18.43 -10.19 10.89
N GLY A 529 -17.42 -9.99 10.05
CA GLY A 529 -16.55 -11.09 9.66
C GLY A 529 -15.32 -10.70 8.88
N VAL A 530 -14.56 -11.72 8.48
CA VAL A 530 -13.31 -11.59 7.75
C VAL A 530 -13.16 -12.67 6.68
N ILE A 531 -12.63 -12.29 5.53
CA ILE A 531 -12.22 -13.20 4.48
C ILE A 531 -10.75 -13.57 4.68
N ILE A 532 -10.44 -14.87 4.69
CA ILE A 532 -9.07 -15.37 4.81
C ILE A 532 -8.77 -16.32 3.66
N GLY A 533 -7.81 -15.94 2.81
CA GLY A 533 -7.31 -16.79 1.72
C GLY A 533 -5.94 -17.36 2.05
N ARG A 534 -4.89 -16.70 1.50
CA ARG A 534 -3.51 -17.17 1.51
C ARG A 534 -2.97 -17.67 2.85
N ALA A 535 -3.29 -17.01 3.97
CA ALA A 535 -2.79 -17.43 5.29
C ALA A 535 -3.25 -18.83 5.72
N LEU A 536 -4.44 -19.28 5.28
CA LEU A 536 -4.93 -20.63 5.52
C LEU A 536 -4.24 -21.64 4.61
N TYR A 537 -4.10 -21.32 3.31
CA TYR A 537 -3.43 -22.19 2.34
C TYR A 537 -1.94 -22.40 2.64
N ASP A 538 -1.24 -21.33 3.04
CA ASP A 538 0.19 -21.39 3.40
C ASP A 538 0.41 -22.03 4.79
N GLY A 539 -0.65 -22.45 5.50
CA GLY A 539 -0.57 -23.05 6.83
C GLY A 539 -0.04 -22.11 7.92
N ARG A 540 -0.02 -20.79 7.66
CA ARG A 540 0.45 -19.78 8.63
C ARG A 540 -0.50 -19.62 9.80
N ILE A 541 -1.78 -19.85 9.57
CA ILE A 541 -2.82 -19.88 10.58
C ILE A 541 -3.53 -21.22 10.47
N ALA A 542 -3.52 -22.02 11.54
CA ALA A 542 -4.30 -23.24 11.57
C ALA A 542 -5.81 -22.90 11.68
N PRO A 543 -6.71 -23.60 10.95
CA PRO A 543 -8.14 -23.31 10.98
C PRO A 543 -8.75 -23.28 12.40
N THR A 544 -8.39 -24.23 13.25
CA THR A 544 -8.86 -24.30 14.63
C THR A 544 -8.43 -23.08 15.45
N GLN A 545 -7.19 -22.63 15.29
CA GLN A 545 -6.67 -21.44 15.95
C GLN A 545 -7.36 -20.17 15.46
N ALA A 546 -7.65 -20.08 14.15
CA ALA A 546 -8.37 -18.94 13.59
C ALA A 546 -9.78 -18.82 14.20
N LEU A 547 -10.51 -19.94 14.25
CA LEU A 547 -11.85 -20.01 14.85
C LEU A 547 -11.82 -19.66 16.34
N GLU A 548 -10.84 -20.18 17.09
CA GLU A 548 -10.68 -19.87 18.51
C GLU A 548 -10.34 -18.40 18.77
N ALA A 549 -9.54 -17.76 17.90
CA ALA A 549 -9.14 -16.37 18.06
C ALA A 549 -10.29 -15.36 17.84
N LEU A 550 -11.38 -15.77 17.18
CA LEU A 550 -12.52 -14.91 16.83
C LEU A 550 -13.84 -15.30 17.53
N LYS A 551 -13.81 -16.34 18.37
CA LYS A 551 -14.83 -16.59 19.41
C LYS A 551 -14.70 -15.57 20.54
#